data_AF-A0A1Y1Q423-F1
#
_entry.id   AF-A0A1Y1Q423-F1
#
_cell.length_a   1.000
_cell.length_b   1.000
_cell.length_c   1.000
_cell.angle_alpha   90.00
_cell.angle_beta   90.00
_cell.angle_gamma   90.00
#
_symmetry.space_group_name_H-M   'P 1'
#
loop_
_entity.id
_entity.type
_entity.pdbx_description
1 polymer ?
#
loop_
_entity_poly.entity_id
_entity_poly.type
_entity_poly.pdbx_seq_one_letter_code
_entity_poly.pdbx_strand_id
1 'polypeptide(L)'
;MSQLIGFLLLLVILFTFVQLFVRLVGWFVKKFIPSINSAYECFIERLVNLVSSKHKEENHKLREKKVRELVSSLGVGLLVAFIIHTHYFSHLPVVRDIEDASLDLVMAINEGSLPSKKEEKKPQFVILDIDEETHKDWNYPPFTPRNHLKTLIDTAIQGKPQLVIVDVDLSQEAPFNELKNLSKWRVLGENERELEKFAKTFERHPFDQELYDYIYTYKEMKNCNSQENGQPKCVPIIFLGPHLERMEKGDFGKISKISFLERAVSKSMPYVQWAPAIFLQKTPEQVVRRWPLWQPICMKDGQADEKVVPSMGLLVASLFSNGFVESEQKIKQFSDWYKPSREECTGQKEYIRSTFSDNPDTLKTEPDTIKIGKLNINPDKDSSERIIYSIPWLKDHQQPPELPYKFPNSGCRTIEKDECILEIKKAGDFVQVNPYGTVQPDLEVLNGKIVIIGGSYQYDGKGDIHLTSLGKMSGALLIVNAIYSLLQFEVKPLGLGWVLVMDAIIILCMSVMMMSRWFFWPVAGLCVAVFIYLFKSVWPEVEVSTVSFFFLVVLLTGITAWLFPFVRLVLSTIIFIFVLALASVYVFEDGTWLEFAIPLMAVLFHQISDAVECCEHCHKLT
;
A
#
# COMPACT_ATOMS: atom_id res chain seq x y z
N MET A 1 13.37 12.44 2.08
CA MET A 1 13.68 13.60 2.95
C MET A 1 14.24 14.82 2.21
N SER A 2 15.21 14.69 1.28
CA SER A 2 15.79 15.84 0.56
C SER A 2 14.78 16.67 -0.25
N GLN A 3 13.77 16.02 -0.85
CA GLN A 3 12.70 16.72 -1.56
C GLN A 3 11.76 17.48 -0.62
N LEU A 4 11.45 16.93 0.56
CA LEU A 4 10.65 17.61 1.58
C LEU A 4 11.38 18.84 2.14
N ILE A 5 12.69 18.69 2.40
CA ILE A 5 13.55 19.81 2.82
C ILE A 5 13.62 20.86 1.71
N GLY A 6 13.79 20.45 0.44
CA GLY A 6 13.79 21.36 -0.70
C GLY A 6 12.48 22.13 -0.85
N PHE A 7 11.33 21.45 -0.65
CA PHE A 7 10.01 22.09 -0.66
C PHE A 7 9.82 23.08 0.50
N LEU A 8 10.25 22.71 1.71
CA LEU A 8 10.25 23.60 2.88
C LEU A 8 11.15 24.83 2.66
N LEU A 9 12.33 24.64 2.07
CA LEU A 9 13.28 25.71 1.77
C LEU A 9 12.73 26.65 0.68
N LEU A 10 12.08 26.11 -0.35
CA LEU A 10 11.38 26.88 -1.37
C LEU A 10 10.25 27.71 -0.76
N LEU A 11 9.45 27.11 0.13
CA LEU A 11 8.39 27.82 0.87
C LEU A 11 8.95 28.95 1.73
N VAL A 12 10.07 28.72 2.42
CA VAL A 12 10.76 29.76 3.22
C VAL A 12 11.27 30.88 2.31
N ILE A 13 11.90 30.56 1.17
CA ILE A 13 12.40 31.57 0.20
C ILE A 13 11.25 32.40 -0.37
N LEU A 14 10.19 31.73 -0.85
CA LEU A 14 9.00 32.38 -1.39
C LEU A 14 8.36 33.31 -0.35
N PHE A 15 8.25 32.83 0.88
CA PHE A 15 7.73 33.58 2.03
C PHE A 15 8.58 34.81 2.36
N THR A 16 9.91 34.67 2.36
CA THR A 16 10.84 35.77 2.60
C THR A 16 10.70 36.84 1.53
N PHE A 17 10.53 36.43 0.26
CA PHE A 17 10.33 37.32 -0.86
C PHE A 17 9.01 38.10 -0.77
N VAL A 18 7.90 37.44 -0.44
CA VAL A 18 6.60 38.12 -0.23
C VAL A 18 6.66 39.12 0.92
N GLN A 19 7.31 38.79 2.04
CA GLN A 19 7.49 39.74 3.13
C GLN A 19 8.31 40.97 2.72
N LEU A 20 9.38 40.76 1.95
CA LEU A 20 10.23 41.83 1.46
C LEU A 20 9.44 42.76 0.53
N PHE A 21 8.62 42.18 -0.35
CA PHE A 21 7.74 42.91 -1.24
C PHE A 21 6.71 43.76 -0.49
N VAL A 22 6.00 43.19 0.49
CA VAL A 22 5.02 43.94 1.31
C VAL A 22 5.68 45.08 2.08
N ARG A 23 6.88 44.87 2.65
CA ARG A 23 7.64 45.93 3.31
C ARG A 23 8.06 47.04 2.33
N LEU A 24 8.46 46.66 1.12
CA LEU A 24 8.88 47.61 0.09
C LEU A 24 7.70 48.48 -0.37
N VAL A 25 6.52 47.87 -0.57
CA VAL A 25 5.27 48.56 -0.89
C VAL A 25 4.83 49.46 0.26
N GLY A 26 4.84 48.96 1.50
CA GLY A 26 4.48 49.77 2.68
C GLY A 26 5.40 50.97 2.88
N TRP A 27 6.71 50.79 2.68
CA TRP A 27 7.67 51.88 2.70
C TRP A 27 7.42 52.89 1.57
N PHE A 28 7.13 52.41 0.36
CA PHE A 28 6.82 53.25 -0.80
C PHE A 28 5.57 54.10 -0.56
N VAL A 29 4.47 53.50 -0.07
CA VAL A 29 3.23 54.20 0.28
C VAL A 29 3.49 55.26 1.36
N LYS A 30 4.26 54.92 2.40
CA LYS A 30 4.60 55.84 3.49
C LYS A 30 5.46 57.02 3.03
N LYS A 31 6.30 56.81 2.01
CA LYS A 31 7.21 57.84 1.47
C LYS A 31 6.54 58.75 0.44
N PHE A 32 5.59 58.23 -0.33
CA PHE A 32 4.98 58.97 -1.45
C PHE A 32 3.56 59.49 -1.18
N ILE A 33 2.90 59.08 -0.10
CA ILE A 33 1.55 59.57 0.26
C ILE A 33 1.54 60.15 1.70
N PRO A 34 2.15 61.34 1.94
CA PRO A 34 2.23 61.94 3.27
C PRO A 34 0.88 62.40 3.86
N SER A 35 -0.19 62.49 3.06
CA SER A 35 -1.52 62.93 3.49
C SER A 35 -2.25 61.96 4.44
N ILE A 36 -1.78 60.72 4.62
CA ILE A 36 -2.48 59.70 5.42
C ILE A 36 -2.05 59.71 6.91
N ASN A 37 -0.88 60.28 7.24
CA ASN A 37 -0.37 60.27 8.62
C ASN A 37 -1.21 61.12 9.60
N SER A 38 -1.78 62.24 9.14
CA SER A 38 -2.62 63.11 10.00
C SER A 38 -3.99 62.51 10.32
N ALA A 39 -4.54 61.70 9.40
CA ALA A 39 -5.80 61.00 9.62
C ALA A 39 -5.64 59.79 10.57
N TYR A 40 -4.47 59.15 10.54
CA TYR A 40 -4.18 57.98 11.38
C TYR A 40 -4.03 58.33 12.86
N GLU A 41 -3.35 59.43 13.20
CA GLU A 41 -3.20 59.84 14.61
C GLU A 41 -4.52 60.34 15.22
N CYS A 42 -5.34 61.05 14.45
CA CYS A 42 -6.68 61.47 14.88
C CYS A 42 -7.64 60.28 15.09
N PHE A 43 -7.48 59.20 14.32
CA PHE A 43 -8.28 57.99 14.44
C PHE A 43 -7.92 57.17 15.69
N ILE A 44 -6.61 57.07 16.03
CA ILE A 44 -6.13 56.34 17.20
C ILE A 44 -6.54 57.04 18.51
N GLU A 45 -6.47 58.38 18.58
CA GLU A 45 -6.82 59.13 19.81
C GLU A 45 -8.33 59.08 20.11
N ARG A 46 -9.18 59.03 19.07
CA ARG A 46 -10.63 58.85 19.21
C ARG A 46 -11.01 57.41 19.59
N LEU A 47 -10.25 56.42 19.14
CA LEU A 47 -10.40 55.01 19.52
C LEU A 47 -10.03 54.76 20.98
N VAL A 48 -8.98 55.40 21.49
CA VAL A 48 -8.55 55.24 22.89
C VAL A 48 -9.56 55.81 23.88
N ASN A 49 -10.21 56.93 23.55
CA ASN A 49 -11.24 57.54 24.42
C ASN A 49 -12.62 56.85 24.35
N LEU A 50 -12.93 56.12 23.27
CA LEU A 50 -14.17 55.33 23.16
C LEU A 50 -14.10 53.99 23.92
N VAL A 51 -12.90 53.47 24.16
CA VAL A 51 -12.68 52.12 24.75
C VAL A 51 -12.83 52.11 26.29
N SER A 52 -12.82 53.26 26.97
CA SER A 52 -12.75 53.29 28.44
C SER A 52 -14.10 53.20 29.18
N SER A 53 -15.25 53.55 28.57
CA SER A 53 -16.55 53.54 29.28
C SER A 53 -17.61 52.57 28.74
N LYS A 54 -17.30 51.76 27.71
CA LYS A 54 -18.25 50.84 27.05
C LYS A 54 -17.85 49.36 27.14
N HIS A 55 -16.91 49.04 28.03
CA HIS A 55 -16.17 47.79 28.00
C HIS A 55 -16.95 46.55 28.49
N LYS A 56 -18.11 46.70 29.13
CA LYS A 56 -18.95 45.56 29.55
C LYS A 56 -19.98 45.13 28.49
N GLU A 57 -20.49 46.06 27.69
CA GLU A 57 -21.51 45.77 26.67
C GLU A 57 -20.89 45.37 25.32
N GLU A 58 -19.73 45.93 24.96
CA GLU A 58 -19.01 45.51 23.75
C GLU A 58 -18.37 44.13 23.86
N ASN A 59 -17.95 43.72 25.07
CA ASN A 59 -17.41 42.37 25.28
C ASN A 59 -18.47 41.28 25.06
N HIS A 60 -19.76 41.56 25.33
CA HIS A 60 -20.85 40.62 25.02
C HIS A 60 -21.06 40.49 23.50
N LYS A 61 -21.16 41.62 22.79
CA LYS A 61 -21.33 41.64 21.32
C LYS A 61 -20.13 41.03 20.58
N LEU A 62 -18.91 41.26 21.07
CA LEU A 62 -17.70 40.67 20.50
C LEU A 62 -17.65 39.15 20.74
N ARG A 63 -18.11 38.67 21.90
CA ARG A 63 -18.21 37.24 22.21
C ARG A 63 -19.25 36.54 21.34
N GLU A 64 -20.43 37.15 21.15
CA GLU A 64 -21.45 36.62 20.24
C GLU A 64 -20.95 36.56 18.79
N LYS A 65 -20.28 37.61 18.31
CA LYS A 65 -19.69 37.62 16.96
C LYS A 65 -18.68 36.49 16.78
N LYS A 66 -17.77 36.32 17.73
CA LYS A 66 -16.77 35.24 17.71
C LYS A 66 -17.40 33.85 17.75
N VAL A 67 -18.41 33.64 18.60
CA VAL A 67 -19.13 32.35 18.66
C VAL A 67 -19.85 32.07 17.34
N ARG A 68 -20.47 33.08 16.73
CA ARG A 68 -21.13 32.93 15.42
C ARG A 68 -20.12 32.57 14.32
N GLU A 69 -18.96 33.20 14.30
CA GLU A 69 -17.86 32.86 13.37
C GLU A 69 -17.36 31.42 13.58
N LEU A 70 -17.20 30.99 14.84
CA LEU A 70 -16.80 29.63 15.19
C LEU A 70 -17.82 28.59 14.70
N VAL A 71 -19.11 28.83 14.99
CA VAL A 71 -20.21 27.93 14.59
C VAL A 71 -20.32 27.89 13.07
N SER A 72 -20.17 29.03 12.39
CA SER A 72 -20.15 29.09 10.93
C SER A 72 -18.98 28.30 10.35
N SER A 73 -17.77 28.49 10.88
CA SER A 73 -16.57 27.79 10.42
C SER A 73 -16.69 26.28 10.63
N LEU A 74 -17.23 25.85 11.79
CA LEU A 74 -17.46 24.44 12.09
C LEU A 74 -18.53 23.84 11.17
N GLY A 75 -19.63 24.55 10.94
CA GLY A 75 -20.70 24.11 10.04
C GLY A 75 -20.23 23.96 8.59
N VAL A 76 -19.50 24.95 8.07
CA VAL A 76 -18.91 24.90 6.72
C VAL A 76 -17.87 23.79 6.64
N GLY A 77 -16.96 23.69 7.61
CA GLY A 77 -15.92 22.66 7.64
C GLY A 77 -16.50 21.25 7.68
N LEU A 78 -17.52 21.00 8.49
CA LEU A 78 -18.19 19.70 8.55
C LEU A 78 -19.00 19.38 7.31
N LEU A 79 -19.62 20.38 6.67
CA LEU A 79 -20.31 20.18 5.41
C LEU A 79 -19.31 19.78 4.31
N VAL A 80 -18.16 20.46 4.22
CA VAL A 80 -17.11 20.11 3.25
C VAL A 80 -16.54 18.73 3.56
N ALA A 81 -16.22 18.43 4.83
CA ALA A 81 -15.76 17.10 5.24
C ALA A 81 -16.79 16.03 4.87
N PHE A 82 -18.07 16.26 5.15
CA PHE A 82 -19.15 15.36 4.75
C PHE A 82 -19.21 15.17 3.24
N ILE A 83 -19.15 16.24 2.44
CA ILE A 83 -19.15 16.14 0.97
C ILE A 83 -17.95 15.33 0.49
N ILE A 84 -16.75 15.54 1.04
CA ILE A 84 -15.57 14.82 0.57
C ILE A 84 -15.59 13.34 1.01
N HIS A 85 -16.06 13.07 2.23
CA HIS A 85 -16.27 11.71 2.73
C HIS A 85 -17.50 11.03 2.13
N THR A 86 -18.40 11.78 1.48
CA THR A 86 -19.41 11.13 0.66
C THR A 86 -18.69 10.39 -0.45
N HIS A 87 -19.17 9.17 -0.67
CA HIS A 87 -18.57 8.17 -1.53
C HIS A 87 -18.14 8.64 -2.94
N TYR A 88 -18.64 9.79 -3.41
CA TYR A 88 -18.28 10.37 -4.69
C TYR A 88 -16.85 10.94 -4.75
N PHE A 89 -16.35 11.56 -3.68
CA PHE A 89 -15.11 12.35 -3.72
C PHE A 89 -13.86 11.59 -3.28
N SER A 90 -13.99 10.55 -2.44
CA SER A 90 -12.89 9.66 -2.04
C SER A 90 -12.19 8.98 -3.22
N HIS A 91 -12.85 8.97 -4.37
CA HIS A 91 -12.40 8.32 -5.59
C HIS A 91 -11.67 9.24 -6.57
N LEU A 92 -11.63 10.55 -6.30
CA LEU A 92 -10.89 11.48 -7.15
C LEU A 92 -9.39 11.13 -7.12
N PRO A 93 -8.72 11.05 -8.28
CA PRO A 93 -7.29 10.71 -8.36
C PRO A 93 -6.42 11.55 -7.42
N VAL A 94 -6.68 12.85 -7.31
CA VAL A 94 -5.93 13.77 -6.45
C VAL A 94 -6.04 13.38 -4.97
N VAL A 95 -7.23 13.00 -4.50
CA VAL A 95 -7.44 12.59 -3.10
C VAL A 95 -6.70 11.29 -2.84
N ARG A 96 -6.84 10.33 -3.75
CA ARG A 96 -6.16 9.04 -3.71
C ARG A 96 -4.63 9.16 -3.73
N ASP A 97 -4.09 10.07 -4.52
CA ASP A 97 -2.64 10.31 -4.62
C ASP A 97 -2.09 10.90 -3.31
N ILE A 98 -2.84 11.78 -2.65
CA ILE A 98 -2.48 12.35 -1.35
C ILE A 98 -2.51 11.26 -0.26
N GLU A 99 -3.56 10.45 -0.25
CA GLU A 99 -3.66 9.28 0.66
C GLU A 99 -2.49 8.32 0.43
N ASP A 100 -2.18 8.02 -0.83
CA ASP A 100 -1.08 7.14 -1.21
C ASP A 100 0.26 7.68 -0.75
N ALA A 101 0.56 8.98 -0.97
CA ALA A 101 1.79 9.61 -0.51
C ALA A 101 1.91 9.61 1.03
N SER A 102 0.81 9.86 1.74
CA SER A 102 0.80 9.86 3.21
C SER A 102 1.02 8.46 3.80
N LEU A 103 0.46 7.43 3.17
CA LEU A 103 0.64 6.05 3.58
C LEU A 103 2.02 5.52 3.23
N ASP A 104 2.58 5.91 2.09
CA ASP A 104 3.96 5.61 1.72
C ASP A 104 4.93 6.14 2.79
N LEU A 105 4.71 7.36 3.29
CA LEU A 105 5.49 7.93 4.38
C LEU A 105 5.34 7.12 5.68
N VAL A 106 4.11 6.73 6.04
CA VAL A 106 3.89 5.96 7.28
C VAL A 106 4.44 4.54 7.19
N MET A 107 4.40 3.91 6.02
CA MET A 107 5.06 2.61 5.79
C MET A 107 6.58 2.74 5.90
N ALA A 108 7.18 3.77 5.31
CA ALA A 108 8.61 4.03 5.44
C ALA A 108 9.04 4.30 6.90
N ILE A 109 8.20 4.97 7.69
CA ILE A 109 8.47 5.20 9.13
C ILE A 109 8.36 3.89 9.93
N ASN A 110 7.41 3.03 9.58
CA ASN A 110 7.17 1.75 10.25
C ASN A 110 7.94 0.59 9.61
N GLU A 111 8.92 0.86 8.77
CA GLU A 111 9.72 -0.18 8.12
C GLU A 111 10.39 -1.05 9.19
N GLY A 112 10.14 -2.36 9.08
CA GLY A 112 10.61 -3.36 10.01
C GLY A 112 9.95 -3.35 11.40
N SER A 113 8.99 -2.46 11.63
CA SER A 113 8.09 -2.54 12.77
C SER A 113 6.94 -3.49 12.45
N LEU A 114 6.92 -4.63 13.14
CA LEU A 114 5.82 -5.59 13.05
C LEU A 114 4.93 -5.42 14.29
N PRO A 115 3.60 -5.33 14.12
CA PRO A 115 2.71 -5.13 15.25
C PRO A 115 2.88 -6.27 16.27
N SER A 116 3.12 -5.92 17.53
CA SER A 116 3.41 -6.87 18.61
C SER A 116 2.15 -7.58 19.16
N LYS A 117 0.99 -7.48 18.49
CA LYS A 117 -0.26 -8.06 19.01
C LYS A 117 -0.07 -9.53 19.37
N LYS A 118 -0.34 -9.84 20.64
CA LYS A 118 0.08 -11.07 21.34
C LYS A 118 -0.80 -12.30 21.07
N GLU A 119 -1.89 -12.19 20.31
CA GLU A 119 -2.99 -13.14 20.48
C GLU A 119 -3.32 -14.06 19.29
N GLU A 120 -2.54 -14.08 18.21
CA GLU A 120 -2.79 -15.05 17.13
C GLU A 120 -1.53 -15.70 16.53
N LYS A 121 -1.71 -16.91 16.01
CA LYS A 121 -0.70 -17.66 15.25
C LYS A 121 -0.32 -16.84 14.01
N LYS A 122 0.82 -16.16 14.08
CA LYS A 122 1.34 -15.38 12.94
C LYS A 122 1.79 -16.35 11.84
N PRO A 123 1.47 -16.07 10.56
CA PRO A 123 2.05 -16.85 9.47
C PRO A 123 3.57 -16.67 9.47
N GLN A 124 4.28 -17.77 9.30
CA GLN A 124 5.72 -17.79 9.09
C GLN A 124 5.99 -18.16 7.64
N PHE A 125 6.94 -17.47 7.01
CA PHE A 125 7.23 -17.59 5.61
C PHE A 125 8.66 -18.07 5.38
N VAL A 126 8.84 -18.87 4.34
CA VAL A 126 10.16 -19.15 3.77
C VAL A 126 10.11 -18.84 2.29
N ILE A 127 11.00 -17.98 1.82
CA ILE A 127 11.22 -17.78 0.39
C ILE A 127 12.40 -18.65 -0.04
N LEU A 128 12.16 -19.55 -0.99
CA LEU A 128 13.18 -20.22 -1.77
C LEU A 128 13.47 -19.35 -2.98
N ASP A 129 14.45 -18.46 -2.81
CA ASP A 129 14.78 -17.41 -3.78
C ASP A 129 15.69 -17.95 -4.88
N ILE A 130 15.22 -17.87 -6.12
CA ILE A 130 16.04 -18.02 -7.31
C ILE A 130 16.84 -16.72 -7.45
N ASP A 131 17.90 -16.63 -6.66
CA ASP A 131 18.82 -15.50 -6.67
C ASP A 131 19.70 -15.50 -7.92
N GLU A 132 20.53 -14.45 -8.07
CA GLU A 132 21.43 -14.29 -9.22
C GLU A 132 22.43 -15.46 -9.34
N GLU A 133 22.91 -15.99 -8.21
CA GLU A 133 23.83 -17.14 -8.20
C GLU A 133 23.13 -18.43 -8.66
N THR A 134 21.93 -18.70 -8.15
CA THR A 134 21.12 -19.84 -8.59
C THR A 134 20.76 -19.74 -10.07
N HIS A 135 20.37 -18.55 -10.56
CA HIS A 135 20.04 -18.32 -11.97
C HIS A 135 21.26 -18.49 -12.87
N LYS A 136 22.43 -18.03 -12.41
CA LYS A 136 23.73 -18.26 -13.06
C LYS A 136 24.10 -19.74 -13.12
N ASP A 137 23.94 -20.48 -12.02
CA ASP A 137 24.21 -21.91 -11.96
C ASP A 137 23.32 -22.72 -12.92
N TRP A 138 22.14 -22.18 -13.24
CA TRP A 138 21.24 -22.72 -14.25
C TRP A 138 21.57 -22.27 -15.68
N ASN A 139 22.69 -21.56 -15.88
CA ASN A 139 23.15 -20.97 -17.14
C ASN A 139 22.24 -19.87 -17.71
N TYR A 140 21.72 -18.99 -16.84
CA TYR A 140 20.91 -17.83 -17.25
C TYR A 140 19.76 -18.18 -18.21
N PRO A 141 18.95 -19.19 -17.90
CA PRO A 141 17.93 -19.63 -18.82
C PRO A 141 16.87 -18.52 -18.97
N PRO A 142 16.32 -18.31 -20.17
CA PRO A 142 15.30 -17.28 -20.40
C PRO A 142 14.01 -17.56 -19.63
N PHE A 143 13.81 -18.80 -19.18
CA PHE A 143 12.74 -19.18 -18.27
C PHE A 143 13.28 -20.14 -17.21
N THR A 144 12.70 -20.12 -16.01
CA THR A 144 13.04 -21.06 -14.93
C THR A 144 12.94 -22.51 -15.40
N PRO A 145 14.00 -23.34 -15.34
CA PRO A 145 13.95 -24.70 -15.84
C PRO A 145 12.92 -25.54 -15.07
N ARG A 146 11.97 -26.16 -15.78
CA ARG A 146 10.79 -26.82 -15.16
C ARG A 146 11.15 -28.08 -14.36
N ASN A 147 12.24 -28.75 -14.72
CA ASN A 147 12.80 -29.86 -13.94
C ASN A 147 13.32 -29.37 -12.58
N HIS A 148 14.05 -28.24 -12.53
CA HIS A 148 14.50 -27.64 -11.27
C HIS A 148 13.30 -27.14 -10.44
N LEU A 149 12.31 -26.52 -11.08
CA LEU A 149 11.09 -26.08 -10.40
C LEU A 149 10.30 -27.26 -9.80
N LYS A 150 10.15 -28.35 -10.55
CA LYS A 150 9.55 -29.60 -10.03
C LYS A 150 10.31 -30.08 -8.79
N THR A 151 11.64 -30.14 -8.85
CA THR A 151 12.46 -30.55 -7.71
C THR A 151 12.25 -29.61 -6.52
N LEU A 152 12.25 -28.30 -6.72
CA LEU A 152 11.96 -27.33 -5.65
C LEU A 152 10.60 -27.57 -4.99
N ILE A 153 9.57 -27.76 -5.81
CA ILE A 153 8.21 -28.03 -5.31
C ILE A 153 8.19 -29.34 -4.51
N ASP A 154 8.78 -30.42 -5.02
CA ASP A 154 8.77 -31.70 -4.32
C ASP A 154 9.61 -31.66 -3.03
N THR A 155 10.81 -31.07 -3.06
CA THR A 155 11.64 -30.84 -1.87
C THR A 155 10.90 -29.99 -0.84
N ALA A 156 10.22 -28.92 -1.28
CA ALA A 156 9.42 -28.09 -0.39
C ALA A 156 8.32 -28.91 0.28
N ILE A 157 7.58 -29.73 -0.46
CA ILE A 157 6.52 -30.59 0.06
C ILE A 157 7.06 -31.63 1.05
N GLN A 158 8.25 -32.19 0.80
CA GLN A 158 8.90 -33.12 1.74
C GLN A 158 9.20 -32.46 3.09
N GLY A 159 9.46 -31.15 3.10
CA GLY A 159 9.58 -30.34 4.31
C GLY A 159 8.29 -30.15 5.10
N LYS A 160 7.14 -30.66 4.64
CA LYS A 160 5.82 -30.54 5.29
C LYS A 160 5.40 -29.09 5.61
N PRO A 161 5.45 -28.17 4.64
CA PRO A 161 4.97 -26.81 4.82
C PRO A 161 3.45 -26.80 4.94
N GLN A 162 2.90 -25.68 5.42
CA GLN A 162 1.45 -25.48 5.45
C GLN A 162 0.88 -25.36 4.04
N LEU A 163 1.59 -24.68 3.15
CA LEU A 163 1.26 -24.51 1.73
C LEU A 163 2.51 -24.08 0.95
N VAL A 164 2.50 -24.32 -0.36
CA VAL A 164 3.54 -23.89 -1.30
C VAL A 164 2.96 -22.92 -2.32
N ILE A 165 3.58 -21.75 -2.47
CA ILE A 165 3.28 -20.74 -3.48
C ILE A 165 4.40 -20.78 -4.51
N VAL A 166 4.05 -20.76 -5.79
CA VAL A 166 5.01 -20.77 -6.89
C VAL A 166 4.84 -19.49 -7.69
N ASP A 167 5.70 -18.52 -7.41
CA ASP A 167 5.82 -17.22 -8.03
C ASP A 167 6.82 -17.27 -9.19
N VAL A 168 6.46 -18.07 -10.20
CA VAL A 168 7.25 -18.26 -11.42
C VAL A 168 6.30 -18.19 -12.60
N ASP A 169 6.67 -17.42 -13.63
CA ASP A 169 5.87 -17.34 -14.85
C ASP A 169 5.84 -18.69 -15.60
N LEU A 170 4.67 -19.31 -15.58
CA LEU A 170 4.37 -20.58 -16.26
C LEU A 170 3.39 -20.39 -17.41
N SER A 171 3.14 -19.15 -17.85
CA SER A 171 2.22 -18.83 -18.94
C SER A 171 2.67 -19.41 -20.29
N GLN A 172 3.98 -19.58 -20.47
CA GLN A 172 4.59 -20.07 -21.71
C GLN A 172 5.29 -21.42 -21.52
N GLU A 173 5.20 -22.26 -22.55
CA GLU A 173 6.05 -23.44 -22.71
C GLU A 173 7.48 -22.99 -23.01
N ALA A 174 8.47 -23.73 -22.51
CA ALA A 174 9.86 -23.50 -22.86
C ALA A 174 10.02 -23.61 -24.40
N PRO A 175 10.81 -22.73 -25.03
CA PRO A 175 10.96 -22.70 -26.48
C PRO A 175 11.55 -24.02 -26.98
N PHE A 176 10.67 -24.90 -27.48
CA PHE A 176 11.03 -26.19 -28.06
C PHE A 176 10.73 -26.25 -29.56
N ASN A 177 10.03 -25.23 -30.07
CA ASN A 177 9.63 -25.14 -31.48
C ASN A 177 10.83 -24.94 -32.41
N GLU A 178 11.92 -24.33 -31.93
CA GLU A 178 13.15 -24.18 -32.72
C GLU A 178 13.78 -25.55 -33.01
N LEU A 179 13.84 -26.44 -32.01
CA LEU A 179 14.24 -27.85 -32.17
C LEU A 179 13.30 -28.62 -33.11
N LYS A 180 11.97 -28.44 -32.99
CA LYS A 180 11.00 -29.07 -33.91
C LYS A 180 11.15 -28.57 -35.36
N ASN A 181 11.54 -27.31 -35.53
CA ASN A 181 11.75 -26.68 -36.82
C ASN A 181 13.16 -26.88 -37.40
N LEU A 182 14.09 -27.54 -36.70
CA LEU A 182 15.40 -27.91 -37.26
C LEU A 182 15.25 -28.65 -38.60
N SER A 183 14.20 -29.46 -38.73
CA SER A 183 13.82 -30.15 -39.97
C SER A 183 13.64 -29.27 -41.21
N LYS A 184 13.38 -27.97 -41.03
CA LYS A 184 13.22 -27.00 -42.13
C LYS A 184 14.55 -26.43 -42.62
N TRP A 185 15.62 -26.51 -41.82
CA TRP A 185 16.93 -26.04 -42.21
C TRP A 185 17.64 -27.13 -43.03
N ARG A 186 18.13 -26.75 -44.21
CA ARG A 186 18.55 -27.70 -45.26
C ARG A 186 19.91 -28.35 -44.92
N VAL A 187 19.95 -29.68 -45.06
CA VAL A 187 21.07 -30.61 -44.77
C VAL A 187 21.42 -30.72 -43.28
N LEU A 188 20.55 -31.39 -42.53
CA LEU A 188 20.86 -31.83 -41.17
C LEU A 188 21.84 -33.03 -41.17
N GLY A 189 22.85 -32.97 -40.30
CA GLY A 189 23.73 -34.09 -39.99
C GLY A 189 22.99 -35.25 -39.33
N GLU A 190 23.62 -36.43 -39.22
CA GLU A 190 22.97 -37.62 -38.63
C GLU A 190 22.50 -37.39 -37.18
N ASN A 191 23.32 -36.73 -36.35
CA ASN A 191 22.98 -36.40 -34.96
C ASN A 191 21.74 -35.48 -34.87
N GLU A 192 21.58 -34.56 -35.80
CA GLU A 192 20.43 -33.64 -35.82
C GLU A 192 19.14 -34.36 -36.25
N ARG A 193 19.22 -35.38 -37.10
CA ARG A 193 18.07 -36.23 -37.44
C ARG A 193 17.62 -37.10 -36.27
N GLU A 194 18.56 -37.59 -35.45
CA GLU A 194 18.22 -38.30 -34.21
C GLU A 194 17.55 -37.36 -33.22
N LEU A 195 18.09 -36.15 -33.04
CA LEU A 195 17.47 -35.09 -32.24
C LEU A 195 16.07 -34.71 -32.75
N GLU A 196 15.86 -34.65 -34.06
CA GLU A 196 14.54 -34.38 -34.63
C GLU A 196 13.54 -35.53 -34.35
N LYS A 197 13.97 -36.78 -34.55
CA LYS A 197 13.13 -37.95 -34.22
C LYS A 197 12.76 -37.96 -32.74
N PHE A 198 13.72 -37.65 -31.87
CA PHE A 198 13.50 -37.51 -30.44
C PHE A 198 12.59 -36.31 -30.11
N ALA A 199 12.77 -35.16 -30.74
CA ALA A 199 11.91 -33.99 -30.51
C ALA A 199 10.47 -34.22 -30.97
N LYS A 200 10.25 -35.07 -31.99
CA LYS A 200 8.92 -35.47 -32.46
C LYS A 200 8.20 -36.42 -31.51
N THR A 201 8.90 -37.15 -30.62
CA THR A 201 8.23 -38.03 -29.63
C THR A 201 7.57 -37.27 -28.49
N PHE A 202 7.93 -36.00 -28.27
CA PHE A 202 7.36 -35.18 -27.20
C PHE A 202 6.37 -34.15 -27.74
N GLU A 203 5.18 -34.11 -27.14
CA GLU A 203 4.22 -33.03 -27.39
C GLU A 203 4.80 -31.67 -26.99
N ARG A 204 5.61 -31.63 -25.92
CA ARG A 204 6.17 -30.43 -25.28
C ARG A 204 7.66 -30.59 -24.97
N HIS A 205 8.30 -29.54 -24.47
CA HIS A 205 9.66 -29.66 -23.94
C HIS A 205 9.71 -30.76 -22.85
N PRO A 206 10.72 -31.65 -22.80
CA PRO A 206 10.78 -32.73 -21.82
C PRO A 206 10.64 -32.26 -20.36
N PHE A 207 11.28 -31.16 -20.00
CA PHE A 207 11.16 -30.58 -18.65
C PHE A 207 9.76 -30.00 -18.35
N ASP A 208 9.08 -29.42 -19.35
CA ASP A 208 7.69 -28.97 -19.18
C ASP A 208 6.77 -30.17 -18.99
N GLN A 209 7.00 -31.24 -19.75
CA GLN A 209 6.27 -32.49 -19.63
C GLN A 209 6.47 -33.12 -18.24
N GLU A 210 7.69 -33.11 -17.72
CA GLU A 210 8.00 -33.64 -16.39
C GLU A 210 7.26 -32.91 -15.27
N LEU A 211 7.22 -31.57 -15.32
CA LEU A 211 6.43 -30.78 -14.37
C LEU A 211 4.93 -31.00 -14.57
N TYR A 212 4.46 -31.05 -15.83
CA TYR A 212 3.06 -31.31 -16.15
C TYR A 212 2.60 -32.65 -15.58
N ASP A 213 3.36 -33.73 -15.79
CA ASP A 213 3.02 -35.07 -15.32
C ASP A 213 3.05 -35.14 -13.78
N TYR A 214 4.01 -34.47 -13.14
CA TYR A 214 4.07 -34.35 -11.68
C TYR A 214 2.82 -33.69 -11.11
N ILE A 215 2.40 -32.55 -11.70
CA ILE A 215 1.22 -31.83 -11.24
C ILE A 215 -0.06 -32.60 -11.58
N TYR A 216 -0.15 -33.23 -12.75
CA TYR A 216 -1.31 -34.00 -13.20
C TYR A 216 -1.58 -35.22 -12.31
N THR A 217 -0.52 -35.84 -11.78
CA THR A 217 -0.60 -37.02 -10.92
C THR A 217 -0.58 -36.67 -9.44
N TYR A 218 -0.36 -35.41 -9.06
CA TYR A 218 -0.15 -34.97 -7.67
C TYR A 218 -1.22 -35.49 -6.69
N LYS A 219 -2.50 -35.28 -7.02
CA LYS A 219 -3.64 -35.70 -6.21
C LYS A 219 -3.70 -37.21 -5.98
N GLU A 220 -3.40 -37.98 -7.03
CA GLU A 220 -3.46 -39.45 -7.02
C GLU A 220 -2.24 -40.03 -6.30
N MET A 221 -1.04 -39.57 -6.66
CA MET A 221 0.24 -40.08 -6.18
C MET A 221 0.41 -39.90 -4.66
N LYS A 222 -0.05 -38.78 -4.11
CA LYS A 222 0.06 -38.50 -2.67
C LYS A 222 -1.13 -39.01 -1.85
N ASN A 223 -2.09 -39.69 -2.49
CA ASN A 223 -3.31 -40.23 -1.87
C ASN A 223 -4.06 -39.16 -1.06
N CYS A 224 -4.33 -38.00 -1.68
CA CYS A 224 -4.88 -36.83 -0.99
C CYS A 224 -6.31 -37.03 -0.45
N ASN A 225 -7.01 -38.08 -0.91
CA ASN A 225 -8.38 -38.38 -0.50
C ASN A 225 -8.48 -38.86 0.95
N SER A 226 -7.38 -39.26 1.58
CA SER A 226 -7.37 -39.57 3.02
C SER A 226 -7.21 -38.29 3.84
N GLN A 227 -8.18 -38.00 4.71
CA GLN A 227 -8.01 -37.01 5.78
C GLN A 227 -7.33 -37.68 6.98
N GLU A 228 -6.31 -37.03 7.52
CA GLU A 228 -5.67 -37.43 8.78
C GLU A 228 -5.91 -36.30 9.78
N ASN A 229 -6.67 -36.56 10.85
CA ASN A 229 -7.04 -35.57 11.87
C ASN A 229 -7.75 -34.31 11.32
N GLY A 230 -8.55 -34.45 10.26
CA GLY A 230 -9.29 -33.33 9.66
C GLY A 230 -8.44 -32.36 8.83
N GLN A 231 -7.12 -32.59 8.73
CA GLN A 231 -6.25 -31.86 7.82
C GLN A 231 -6.05 -32.64 6.51
N PRO A 232 -5.96 -31.96 5.36
CA PRO A 232 -5.61 -32.63 4.12
C PRO A 232 -4.20 -33.21 4.27
N LYS A 233 -4.05 -34.48 3.89
CA LYS A 233 -2.74 -35.14 3.86
C LYS A 233 -1.76 -34.48 2.87
N CYS A 234 -2.31 -33.77 1.87
CA CYS A 234 -1.53 -33.11 0.84
C CYS A 234 -1.38 -31.62 1.11
N VAL A 235 -0.16 -31.15 0.85
CA VAL A 235 0.21 -29.74 0.91
C VAL A 235 -0.43 -29.01 -0.28
N PRO A 236 -1.22 -27.95 -0.06
CA PRO A 236 -1.76 -27.14 -1.14
C PRO A 236 -0.63 -26.44 -1.92
N ILE A 237 -0.76 -26.41 -3.25
CA ILE A 237 0.14 -25.70 -4.16
C ILE A 237 -0.66 -24.62 -4.88
N ILE A 238 -0.18 -23.39 -4.85
CA ILE A 238 -0.78 -22.29 -5.58
C ILE A 238 0.24 -21.75 -6.59
N PHE A 239 -0.09 -21.86 -7.87
CA PHE A 239 0.71 -21.29 -8.93
C PHE A 239 0.27 -19.87 -9.25
N LEU A 240 1.25 -19.04 -9.62
CA LEU A 240 1.01 -17.75 -10.23
C LEU A 240 0.18 -17.91 -11.51
N GLY A 241 -1.06 -17.44 -11.47
CA GLY A 241 -1.97 -17.45 -12.61
C GLY A 241 -1.52 -16.49 -13.72
N PRO A 242 -1.92 -16.75 -14.98
CA PRO A 242 -1.57 -15.88 -16.10
C PRO A 242 -2.09 -14.45 -15.87
N HIS A 243 -1.27 -13.46 -16.25
CA HIS A 243 -1.69 -12.07 -16.21
C HIS A 243 -2.87 -11.86 -17.16
N LEU A 244 -4.00 -11.41 -16.62
CA LEU A 244 -5.09 -10.83 -17.41
C LEU A 244 -4.64 -9.43 -17.88
N GLU A 245 -3.91 -9.36 -18.99
CA GLU A 245 -3.53 -8.07 -19.56
C GLU A 245 -4.77 -7.34 -20.08
N ARG A 246 -4.99 -6.12 -19.58
CA ARG A 246 -5.98 -5.20 -20.12
C ARG A 246 -5.31 -4.46 -21.28
N MET A 247 -5.67 -4.80 -22.52
CA MET A 247 -5.11 -4.09 -23.68
C MET A 247 -5.57 -2.63 -23.70
N GLU A 248 -4.65 -1.70 -24.01
CA GLU A 248 -4.85 -0.25 -23.94
C GLU A 248 -5.86 0.34 -24.97
N LYS A 249 -6.44 -0.47 -25.88
CA LYS A 249 -7.25 0.05 -27.01
C LYS A 249 -8.54 -0.71 -27.28
N GLY A 250 -9.42 -0.84 -26.29
CA GLY A 250 -10.83 -1.23 -26.50
C GLY A 250 -11.09 -2.65 -27.02
N ASP A 251 -10.07 -3.37 -27.49
CA ASP A 251 -10.10 -4.81 -27.66
C ASP A 251 -9.85 -5.46 -26.30
N PHE A 252 -10.82 -6.24 -25.86
CA PHE A 252 -10.78 -6.93 -24.58
C PHE A 252 -9.52 -7.78 -24.49
N GLY A 253 -8.91 -7.79 -23.30
CA GLY A 253 -7.81 -8.68 -22.95
C GLY A 253 -8.17 -10.11 -23.33
N LYS A 254 -7.57 -10.60 -24.42
CA LYS A 254 -7.57 -12.03 -24.69
C LYS A 254 -6.91 -12.64 -23.46
N ILE A 255 -7.63 -13.50 -22.72
CA ILE A 255 -7.00 -14.35 -21.70
C ILE A 255 -5.77 -14.94 -22.38
N SER A 256 -4.59 -14.44 -21.98
CA SER A 256 -3.32 -15.01 -22.43
C SER A 256 -3.43 -16.49 -22.14
N LYS A 257 -3.10 -17.33 -23.13
CA LYS A 257 -3.30 -18.79 -23.08
C LYS A 257 -3.08 -19.26 -21.65
N ILE A 258 -4.13 -19.86 -21.07
CA ILE A 258 -4.02 -20.47 -19.76
C ILE A 258 -2.85 -21.46 -19.85
N SER A 259 -1.91 -21.36 -18.91
CA SER A 259 -0.62 -22.06 -18.88
C SER A 259 -0.68 -23.48 -19.44
N PHE A 260 0.44 -24.01 -19.94
CA PHE A 260 0.53 -25.40 -20.38
C PHE A 260 0.12 -26.42 -19.30
N LEU A 261 0.14 -26.02 -18.03
CA LEU A 261 -0.29 -26.78 -16.86
C LEU A 261 -1.81 -26.79 -16.62
N GLU A 262 -2.63 -26.06 -17.38
CA GLU A 262 -4.06 -25.87 -17.06
C GLU A 262 -4.82 -27.18 -16.83
N ARG A 263 -4.64 -28.15 -17.73
CA ARG A 263 -5.27 -29.47 -17.61
C ARG A 263 -4.77 -30.25 -16.38
N ALA A 264 -3.50 -30.08 -16.01
CA ALA A 264 -2.90 -30.72 -14.84
C ALA A 264 -3.41 -30.10 -13.54
N VAL A 265 -3.46 -28.77 -13.46
CA VAL A 265 -4.03 -28.04 -12.32
C VAL A 265 -5.50 -28.40 -12.12
N SER A 266 -6.31 -28.37 -13.17
CA SER A 266 -7.73 -28.74 -13.11
C SER A 266 -7.94 -30.17 -12.59
N LYS A 267 -7.12 -31.14 -13.01
CA LYS A 267 -7.20 -32.52 -12.51
C LYS A 267 -6.81 -32.64 -11.03
N SER A 268 -5.85 -31.83 -10.59
CA SER A 268 -5.35 -31.84 -9.21
C SER A 268 -6.06 -30.89 -8.27
N MET A 269 -7.11 -30.19 -8.72
CA MET A 269 -7.99 -29.43 -7.84
C MET A 269 -8.63 -30.35 -6.76
N PRO A 270 -8.84 -29.83 -5.54
CA PRO A 270 -8.54 -28.46 -5.08
C PRO A 270 -7.10 -28.25 -4.56
N TYR A 271 -6.22 -29.26 -4.61
CA TYR A 271 -4.89 -29.20 -3.99
C TYR A 271 -3.88 -28.38 -4.79
N VAL A 272 -4.10 -28.26 -6.10
CA VAL A 272 -3.31 -27.39 -6.97
C VAL A 272 -4.26 -26.38 -7.60
N GLN A 273 -3.95 -25.09 -7.46
CA GLN A 273 -4.80 -23.99 -7.94
C GLN A 273 -3.97 -22.89 -8.57
N TRP A 274 -4.61 -22.10 -9.44
CA TRP A 274 -4.07 -20.84 -9.92
C TRP A 274 -4.56 -19.69 -9.06
N ALA A 275 -3.70 -18.69 -8.85
CA ALA A 275 -4.12 -17.39 -8.33
C ALA A 275 -3.31 -16.26 -8.99
N PRO A 276 -3.95 -15.18 -9.45
CA PRO A 276 -3.27 -14.05 -10.06
C PRO A 276 -2.46 -13.28 -9.01
N ALA A 277 -1.23 -12.91 -9.35
CA ALA A 277 -0.47 -11.86 -8.68
C ALA A 277 -0.36 -10.61 -9.56
N ILE A 278 -1.53 -10.14 -10.02
CA ILE A 278 -1.60 -8.92 -10.82
C ILE A 278 -1.53 -7.72 -9.89
N PHE A 279 -0.36 -7.10 -9.88
CA PHE A 279 -0.14 -5.83 -9.21
C PHE A 279 -0.58 -4.69 -10.14
N LEU A 280 -1.56 -3.90 -9.71
CA LEU A 280 -2.07 -2.78 -10.49
C LEU A 280 -1.05 -1.62 -10.48
N GLN A 281 -0.14 -1.59 -11.45
CA GLN A 281 0.76 -0.46 -11.72
C GLN A 281 0.06 0.57 -12.61
N LYS A 282 -1.03 1.18 -12.12
CA LYS A 282 -1.77 2.20 -12.88
C LYS A 282 -1.25 3.62 -12.68
N THR A 283 -0.42 3.84 -11.68
CA THR A 283 0.13 5.17 -11.42
C THR A 283 1.27 5.48 -12.41
N PRO A 284 1.46 6.75 -12.80
CA PRO A 284 2.63 7.17 -13.57
C PRO A 284 3.96 6.74 -12.94
N GLU A 285 3.96 6.49 -11.63
CA GLU A 285 5.12 6.11 -10.82
C GLU A 285 5.40 4.60 -10.81
N GLN A 286 4.48 3.75 -11.32
CA GLN A 286 4.57 2.29 -11.29
C GLN A 286 4.73 1.66 -9.90
N VAL A 287 4.40 2.41 -8.83
CA VAL A 287 4.48 1.93 -7.45
C VAL A 287 3.28 1.05 -7.13
N VAL A 288 3.52 -0.19 -6.71
CA VAL A 288 2.49 -1.13 -6.28
C VAL A 288 2.05 -0.79 -4.86
N ARG A 289 0.80 -0.31 -4.71
CA ARG A 289 0.22 0.04 -3.39
C ARG A 289 -0.98 -0.80 -2.99
N ARG A 290 -1.66 -1.38 -3.98
CA ARG A 290 -2.92 -2.11 -3.79
C ARG A 290 -2.92 -3.38 -4.62
N TRP A 291 -3.62 -4.38 -4.12
CA TRP A 291 -3.85 -5.64 -4.81
C TRP A 291 -5.36 -5.92 -4.84
N PRO A 292 -5.97 -6.07 -6.03
CA PRO A 292 -7.32 -6.60 -6.11
C PRO A 292 -7.41 -7.95 -5.40
N LEU A 293 -8.31 -8.08 -4.43
CA LEU A 293 -8.53 -9.32 -3.68
C LEU A 293 -9.12 -10.42 -4.57
N TRP A 294 -9.83 -10.06 -5.63
CA TRP A 294 -10.36 -10.97 -6.63
C TRP A 294 -10.47 -10.27 -7.98
N GLN A 295 -10.61 -11.06 -9.04
CA GLN A 295 -10.80 -10.55 -10.40
C GLN A 295 -11.88 -11.34 -11.14
N PRO A 296 -12.75 -10.65 -11.89
CA PRO A 296 -13.73 -11.33 -12.72
C PRO A 296 -13.06 -11.94 -13.96
N ILE A 297 -13.52 -13.12 -14.36
CA ILE A 297 -13.12 -13.72 -15.64
C ILE A 297 -14.08 -13.23 -16.72
N CYS A 298 -13.55 -12.56 -17.73
CA CYS A 298 -14.34 -12.03 -18.83
C CYS A 298 -14.06 -12.83 -20.12
N MET A 299 -15.11 -13.36 -20.75
CA MET A 299 -14.99 -14.04 -22.04
C MET A 299 -14.89 -13.05 -23.19
N LYS A 300 -14.41 -13.52 -24.35
CA LYS A 300 -14.13 -12.70 -25.55
C LYS A 300 -15.31 -11.87 -26.06
N ASP A 301 -16.53 -12.33 -25.85
CA ASP A 301 -17.74 -11.67 -26.35
C ASP A 301 -18.23 -10.55 -25.40
N GLY A 302 -17.43 -10.22 -24.38
CA GLY A 302 -17.82 -9.33 -23.29
C GLY A 302 -18.86 -9.94 -22.34
N GLN A 303 -19.24 -11.21 -22.55
CA GLN A 303 -19.98 -11.98 -21.56
C GLN A 303 -19.02 -12.33 -20.42
N ALA A 304 -19.39 -11.93 -19.21
CA ALA A 304 -18.66 -12.34 -18.03
C ALA A 304 -18.85 -13.85 -17.84
N ASP A 305 -17.77 -14.60 -17.62
CA ASP A 305 -17.93 -15.92 -17.02
C ASP A 305 -18.47 -15.68 -15.61
N GLU A 306 -19.36 -16.54 -15.11
CA GLU A 306 -19.91 -16.43 -13.75
C GLU A 306 -18.86 -16.78 -12.68
N LYS A 307 -17.58 -16.63 -13.01
CA LYS A 307 -16.44 -17.08 -12.22
C LYS A 307 -15.55 -15.91 -11.86
N VAL A 308 -15.10 -15.96 -10.62
CA VAL A 308 -14.19 -15.00 -10.03
C VAL A 308 -12.93 -15.75 -9.64
N VAL A 309 -11.78 -15.16 -9.92
CA VAL A 309 -10.51 -15.73 -9.47
C VAL A 309 -10.08 -14.96 -8.21
N PRO A 310 -9.96 -15.63 -7.05
CA PRO A 310 -9.39 -14.99 -5.87
C PRO A 310 -7.91 -14.68 -6.12
N SER A 311 -7.45 -13.54 -5.64
CA SER A 311 -6.02 -13.21 -5.61
C SER A 311 -5.24 -14.23 -4.77
N MET A 312 -3.93 -14.28 -5.00
CA MET A 312 -3.02 -15.11 -4.20
C MET A 312 -3.16 -14.78 -2.71
N GLY A 313 -3.18 -13.49 -2.36
CA GLY A 313 -3.34 -13.03 -0.97
C GLY A 313 -4.63 -13.55 -0.33
N LEU A 314 -5.76 -13.40 -1.01
CA LEU A 314 -7.06 -13.85 -0.53
C LEU A 314 -7.14 -15.38 -0.38
N LEU A 315 -6.68 -16.12 -1.39
CA LEU A 315 -6.69 -17.58 -1.38
C LEU A 315 -5.83 -18.13 -0.24
N VAL A 316 -4.62 -17.60 -0.07
CA VAL A 316 -3.70 -18.00 1.00
C VAL A 316 -4.27 -17.64 2.37
N ALA A 317 -4.78 -16.42 2.54
CA ALA A 317 -5.38 -16.00 3.81
C ALA A 317 -6.57 -16.88 4.19
N SER A 318 -7.41 -17.26 3.22
CA SER A 318 -8.48 -18.22 3.46
C SER A 318 -7.94 -19.57 3.92
N LEU A 319 -7.01 -20.16 3.17
CA LEU A 319 -6.43 -21.46 3.49
C LEU A 319 -5.78 -21.48 4.87
N PHE A 320 -5.09 -20.40 5.23
CA PHE A 320 -4.43 -20.25 6.51
C PHE A 320 -5.43 -20.10 7.67
N SER A 321 -6.46 -19.25 7.52
CA SER A 321 -7.39 -18.93 8.61
C SER A 321 -8.50 -19.97 8.80
N ASN A 322 -9.06 -20.51 7.73
CA ASN A 322 -10.22 -21.41 7.77
C ASN A 322 -9.82 -22.89 7.60
N GLY A 323 -8.56 -23.16 7.25
CA GLY A 323 -8.15 -24.47 6.76
C GLY A 323 -8.68 -24.77 5.36
N PHE A 324 -8.25 -25.89 4.80
CA PHE A 324 -8.43 -26.19 3.38
C PHE A 324 -9.90 -26.42 2.97
N VAL A 325 -10.63 -27.26 3.70
CA VAL A 325 -12.00 -27.67 3.34
C VAL A 325 -12.98 -26.49 3.40
N GLU A 326 -12.93 -25.72 4.49
CA GLU A 326 -13.82 -24.55 4.67
C GLU A 326 -13.48 -23.44 3.67
N SER A 327 -12.21 -23.27 3.32
CA SER A 327 -11.79 -22.29 2.32
C SER A 327 -12.35 -22.56 0.94
N GLU A 328 -12.29 -23.81 0.46
CA GLU A 328 -12.85 -24.17 -0.84
C GLU A 328 -14.35 -23.87 -0.90
N GLN A 329 -15.09 -24.22 0.17
CA GLN A 329 -16.52 -23.95 0.27
C GLN A 329 -16.82 -22.45 0.25
N LYS A 330 -16.09 -21.65 1.04
CA LYS A 330 -16.28 -20.19 1.10
C LYS A 330 -15.93 -19.48 -0.20
N ILE A 331 -14.83 -19.89 -0.86
CA ILE A 331 -14.42 -19.32 -2.15
C ILE A 331 -15.43 -19.69 -3.24
N LYS A 332 -15.93 -20.93 -3.23
CA LYS A 332 -16.98 -21.34 -4.15
C LYS A 332 -18.27 -20.56 -3.91
N GLN A 333 -18.71 -20.43 -2.65
CA GLN A 333 -19.86 -19.63 -2.27
C GLN A 333 -19.69 -18.16 -2.73
N PHE A 334 -18.50 -17.60 -2.57
CA PHE A 334 -18.18 -16.26 -3.05
C PHE A 334 -18.31 -16.16 -4.57
N SER A 335 -17.74 -17.11 -5.32
CA SER A 335 -17.82 -17.11 -6.77
C SER A 335 -19.26 -17.31 -7.28
N ASP A 336 -20.06 -18.14 -6.61
CA ASP A 336 -21.45 -18.37 -6.98
C ASP A 336 -22.32 -17.11 -6.69
N TRP A 337 -21.94 -16.33 -5.68
CA TRP A 337 -22.64 -15.13 -5.26
C TRP A 337 -22.26 -13.90 -6.10
N TYR A 338 -20.98 -13.66 -6.36
CA TYR A 338 -20.51 -12.49 -7.11
C TYR A 338 -20.59 -12.77 -8.61
N LYS A 339 -21.56 -12.13 -9.28
CA LYS A 339 -21.69 -12.18 -10.73
C LYS A 339 -21.16 -10.89 -11.34
N PRO A 340 -19.99 -10.90 -12.00
CA PRO A 340 -19.45 -9.70 -12.60
C PRO A 340 -20.42 -9.12 -13.64
N SER A 341 -20.58 -7.80 -13.57
CA SER A 341 -21.36 -7.05 -14.54
C SER A 341 -20.64 -7.03 -15.90
N ARG A 342 -21.42 -6.98 -16.99
CA ARG A 342 -20.88 -6.78 -18.34
C ARG A 342 -19.96 -5.56 -18.42
N GLU A 343 -20.29 -4.52 -17.67
CA GLU A 343 -19.59 -3.24 -17.68
C GLU A 343 -18.20 -3.34 -17.02
N GLU A 344 -18.07 -4.10 -15.93
CA GLU A 344 -16.77 -4.45 -15.33
C GLU A 344 -15.86 -5.16 -16.35
N CYS A 345 -16.43 -6.07 -17.14
CA CYS A 345 -15.71 -6.76 -18.19
C CYS A 345 -15.33 -5.88 -19.38
N THR A 346 -16.17 -4.91 -19.74
CA THR A 346 -15.90 -3.98 -20.87
C THR A 346 -14.80 -2.99 -20.61
N GLY A 347 -14.41 -2.81 -19.35
CA GLY A 347 -13.44 -1.81 -18.98
C GLY A 347 -13.82 -0.38 -19.36
N GLN A 348 -15.04 -0.14 -19.88
CA GLN A 348 -15.62 1.19 -20.11
C GLN A 348 -15.91 1.91 -18.80
N LYS A 349 -15.96 1.16 -17.70
CA LYS A 349 -15.88 1.69 -16.36
C LYS A 349 -14.42 2.00 -16.02
N GLU A 350 -13.95 3.10 -16.56
CA GLU A 350 -12.94 3.89 -15.84
C GLU A 350 -13.69 4.51 -14.65
N TYR A 351 -13.73 3.76 -13.55
CA TYR A 351 -14.19 4.23 -12.23
C TYR A 351 -15.71 4.30 -11.94
N ILE A 352 -16.62 4.17 -12.90
CA ILE A 352 -18.06 4.15 -12.55
C ILE A 352 -18.42 2.78 -11.98
N ARG A 353 -18.77 2.68 -10.70
CA ARG A 353 -19.23 1.44 -10.04
C ARG A 353 -20.40 0.80 -10.77
N SER A 354 -20.54 -0.54 -10.63
CA SER A 354 -21.80 -1.28 -10.82
C SER A 354 -22.98 -0.47 -10.29
N THR A 355 -23.73 0.17 -11.18
CA THR A 355 -25.04 0.72 -10.82
C THR A 355 -25.87 -0.49 -10.45
N PHE A 356 -26.32 -0.49 -9.19
CA PHE A 356 -27.28 -1.45 -8.66
C PHE A 356 -28.31 -1.74 -9.75
N SER A 357 -28.51 -3.02 -10.06
CA SER A 357 -29.61 -3.44 -10.93
C SER A 357 -30.89 -2.84 -10.36
N ASP A 358 -31.53 -1.93 -11.10
CA ASP A 358 -32.76 -1.21 -10.75
C ASP A 358 -34.00 -2.12 -10.69
N ASN A 359 -33.83 -3.37 -10.25
CA ASN A 359 -34.94 -4.27 -9.97
C ASN A 359 -35.20 -4.29 -8.45
N PRO A 360 -36.02 -3.36 -7.93
CA PRO A 360 -36.30 -3.23 -6.50
C PRO A 360 -37.00 -4.47 -5.89
N ASP A 361 -37.51 -5.39 -6.72
CA ASP A 361 -38.28 -6.55 -6.26
C ASP A 361 -37.43 -7.76 -5.86
N THR A 362 -36.10 -7.71 -6.06
CA THR A 362 -35.17 -8.69 -5.49
C THR A 362 -34.27 -8.03 -4.46
N LEU A 363 -34.88 -7.42 -3.44
CA LEU A 363 -34.20 -7.02 -2.20
C LEU A 363 -33.74 -8.30 -1.46
N LYS A 364 -32.68 -8.93 -1.96
CA LYS A 364 -31.93 -9.90 -1.16
C LYS A 364 -31.47 -9.14 0.08
N THR A 365 -31.81 -9.67 1.24
CA THR A 365 -31.25 -9.29 2.54
C THR A 365 -29.77 -8.97 2.38
N GLU A 366 -29.32 -7.87 3.00
CA GLU A 366 -27.95 -7.32 2.89
C GLU A 366 -26.92 -8.41 2.63
N PRO A 367 -26.04 -8.26 1.62
CA PRO A 367 -25.10 -9.32 1.27
C PRO A 367 -24.26 -9.65 2.50
N ASP A 368 -24.35 -10.92 2.92
CA ASP A 368 -23.58 -11.46 4.02
C ASP A 368 -22.10 -11.14 3.78
N THR A 369 -21.51 -10.32 4.64
CA THR A 369 -20.06 -10.08 4.62
C THR A 369 -19.36 -11.43 4.72
N ILE A 370 -18.44 -11.70 3.80
CA ILE A 370 -17.75 -12.98 3.77
C ILE A 370 -16.61 -12.93 4.79
N LYS A 371 -16.70 -13.79 5.81
CA LYS A 371 -15.71 -13.88 6.87
C LYS A 371 -14.62 -14.87 6.52
N ILE A 372 -13.42 -14.37 6.29
CA ILE A 372 -12.21 -15.15 6.09
C ILE A 372 -11.27 -14.90 7.27
N GLY A 373 -11.28 -15.80 8.25
CA GLY A 373 -10.69 -15.51 9.56
C GLY A 373 -11.32 -14.26 10.18
N LYS A 374 -10.52 -13.22 10.40
CA LYS A 374 -10.96 -11.90 10.87
C LYS A 374 -11.38 -10.95 9.76
N LEU A 375 -11.02 -11.26 8.52
CA LEU A 375 -11.30 -10.40 7.38
C LEU A 375 -12.79 -10.46 7.05
N ASN A 376 -13.46 -9.31 7.13
CA ASN A 376 -14.84 -9.16 6.68
C ASN A 376 -14.83 -8.52 5.29
N ILE A 377 -14.93 -9.36 4.26
CA ILE A 377 -14.97 -8.87 2.89
C ILE A 377 -16.38 -8.40 2.58
N ASN A 378 -16.50 -7.13 2.26
CA ASN A 378 -17.69 -6.60 1.62
C ASN A 378 -17.40 -6.46 0.12
N PRO A 379 -17.94 -7.37 -0.71
CA PRO A 379 -17.69 -7.38 -2.15
C PRO A 379 -18.27 -6.20 -2.93
N ASP A 380 -19.23 -5.48 -2.36
CA ASP A 380 -19.70 -4.23 -2.96
C ASP A 380 -18.66 -3.13 -2.76
N LYS A 381 -17.92 -3.15 -1.64
CA LYS A 381 -16.83 -2.20 -1.34
C LYS A 381 -15.57 -2.57 -2.14
N ASP A 382 -14.71 -1.55 -2.35
CA ASP A 382 -13.53 -1.59 -3.22
C ASP A 382 -12.88 -2.99 -3.24
N SER A 383 -12.84 -3.61 -4.42
CA SER A 383 -12.29 -4.96 -4.61
C SER A 383 -10.77 -5.01 -4.43
N SER A 384 -10.13 -3.86 -4.18
CA SER A 384 -8.70 -3.75 -3.95
C SER A 384 -8.37 -3.41 -2.51
N GLU A 385 -7.57 -4.27 -1.90
CA GLU A 385 -7.00 -4.00 -0.58
C GLU A 385 -5.64 -3.34 -0.72
N ARG A 386 -5.33 -2.49 0.25
CA ARG A 386 -4.02 -1.86 0.33
C ARG A 386 -3.01 -2.85 0.91
N ILE A 387 -1.81 -2.86 0.33
CA ILE A 387 -0.69 -3.63 0.88
C ILE A 387 0.03 -2.72 1.88
N ILE A 388 0.15 -3.19 3.12
CA ILE A 388 0.97 -2.55 4.15
C ILE A 388 2.35 -3.20 4.12
N TYR A 389 3.33 -2.47 3.58
CA TYR A 389 4.70 -2.95 3.53
C TYR A 389 5.38 -2.73 4.89
N SER A 390 5.68 -3.82 5.58
CA SER A 390 6.41 -3.81 6.86
C SER A 390 7.71 -4.62 6.80
N ILE A 391 7.87 -5.48 5.80
CA ILE A 391 9.06 -6.32 5.62
C ILE A 391 9.85 -5.79 4.42
N PRO A 392 10.97 -5.08 4.62
CA PRO A 392 11.74 -4.51 3.53
C PRO A 392 12.55 -5.56 2.78
N TRP A 393 12.81 -5.29 1.50
CA TRP A 393 13.75 -6.07 0.69
C TRP A 393 15.18 -5.55 0.83
N LEU A 394 15.35 -4.23 0.71
CA LEU A 394 16.67 -3.63 0.66
C LEU A 394 17.19 -3.34 2.06
N LYS A 395 18.36 -3.86 2.39
CA LYS A 395 19.10 -3.44 3.57
C LYS A 395 19.56 -2.00 3.36
N ASP A 396 19.22 -1.11 4.29
CA ASP A 396 19.53 0.32 4.24
C ASP A 396 19.10 1.00 2.92
N HIS A 397 18.01 0.50 2.31
CA HIS A 397 17.45 0.94 1.03
C HIS A 397 18.37 0.84 -0.20
N GLN A 398 19.48 0.11 -0.15
CA GLN A 398 20.46 0.09 -1.24
C GLN A 398 20.70 -1.28 -1.87
N GLN A 399 20.80 -2.34 -1.06
CA GLN A 399 21.20 -3.66 -1.55
C GLN A 399 20.24 -4.75 -1.09
N PRO A 400 19.96 -5.76 -1.95
CA PRO A 400 19.30 -6.99 -1.52
C PRO A 400 20.02 -7.63 -0.31
N PRO A 401 19.32 -8.40 0.52
CA PRO A 401 19.94 -9.03 1.66
C PRO A 401 20.85 -10.19 1.22
N GLU A 402 21.97 -10.37 1.91
CA GLU A 402 22.80 -11.56 1.70
C GLU A 402 22.06 -12.82 2.19
N LEU A 403 22.13 -13.90 1.40
CA LEU A 403 21.43 -15.15 1.70
C LEU A 403 22.36 -16.17 2.42
N PRO A 404 21.86 -16.90 3.43
CA PRO A 404 20.48 -16.90 3.92
C PRO A 404 20.16 -15.67 4.79
N TYR A 405 18.97 -15.11 4.60
CA TYR A 405 18.49 -13.96 5.35
C TYR A 405 17.37 -14.38 6.31
N LYS A 406 17.40 -13.86 7.54
CA LYS A 406 16.32 -14.04 8.52
C LYS A 406 15.79 -12.68 8.93
N PHE A 407 14.50 -12.45 8.74
CA PHE A 407 13.83 -11.25 9.21
C PHE A 407 13.25 -11.49 10.61
N PRO A 408 13.78 -10.80 11.64
CA PRO A 408 13.33 -11.02 12.99
C PRO A 408 11.91 -10.44 13.18
N ASN A 409 11.04 -11.16 13.88
CA ASN A 409 9.97 -10.48 14.62
C ASN A 409 10.68 -9.54 15.61
N SER A 410 10.16 -8.34 15.92
CA SER A 410 10.79 -7.21 16.65
C SER A 410 11.31 -7.53 18.09
N GLY A 411 12.08 -8.60 18.23
CA GLY A 411 12.08 -9.50 19.38
C GLY A 411 12.85 -10.82 19.21
N CYS A 412 13.48 -11.14 18.07
CA CYS A 412 14.48 -12.23 17.99
C CYS A 412 15.79 -11.87 18.74
N ARG A 413 15.68 -11.30 19.94
CA ARG A 413 16.82 -10.98 20.81
C ARG A 413 17.41 -12.20 21.49
N THR A 414 16.71 -13.34 21.44
CA THR A 414 17.25 -14.61 21.91
C THR A 414 17.32 -15.59 20.76
N ILE A 415 18.55 -15.94 20.37
CA ILE A 415 18.90 -16.96 19.36
C ILE A 415 18.27 -18.32 19.68
N GLU A 416 17.74 -18.52 20.89
CA GLU A 416 17.23 -19.80 21.38
C GLU A 416 15.80 -20.19 20.97
N LYS A 417 15.02 -19.36 20.25
CA LYS A 417 13.70 -19.80 19.72
C LYS A 417 13.36 -19.28 18.32
N ASP A 418 13.07 -20.22 17.42
CA ASP A 418 12.84 -20.15 15.97
C ASP A 418 11.60 -19.35 15.48
N GLU A 419 11.30 -18.20 16.08
CA GLU A 419 10.12 -17.41 15.71
C GLU A 419 10.44 -16.27 14.71
N CYS A 420 11.21 -16.57 13.67
CA CYS A 420 11.36 -15.66 12.53
C CYS A 420 10.05 -15.62 11.72
N ILE A 421 9.63 -14.44 11.29
CA ILE A 421 8.44 -14.29 10.44
C ILE A 421 8.77 -14.61 8.98
N LEU A 422 9.98 -14.28 8.54
CA LEU A 422 10.45 -14.57 7.19
C LEU A 422 11.88 -15.09 7.24
N GLU A 423 12.12 -16.19 6.52
CA GLU A 423 13.45 -16.65 6.14
C GLU A 423 13.57 -16.68 4.62
N ILE A 424 14.72 -16.29 4.10
CA ILE A 424 15.02 -16.32 2.66
C ILE A 424 16.23 -17.22 2.48
N LYS A 425 16.08 -18.25 1.66
CA LYS A 425 17.08 -19.26 1.35
C LYS A 425 17.34 -19.29 -0.15
N LYS A 426 18.55 -19.65 -0.55
CA LYS A 426 18.85 -19.86 -1.97
C LYS A 426 18.10 -21.08 -2.48
N ALA A 427 17.41 -20.95 -3.60
CA ALA A 427 16.72 -22.06 -4.23
C ALA A 427 17.71 -23.15 -4.69
N GLY A 428 18.93 -22.76 -5.12
CA GLY A 428 19.98 -23.70 -5.52
C GLY A 428 20.26 -24.80 -4.49
N ASP A 429 20.24 -24.46 -3.19
CA ASP A 429 20.48 -25.37 -2.07
C ASP A 429 19.43 -26.49 -1.95
N PHE A 430 18.26 -26.31 -2.58
CA PHE A 430 17.12 -27.24 -2.53
C PHE A 430 16.92 -28.02 -3.84
N VAL A 431 17.72 -27.74 -4.87
CA VAL A 431 17.68 -28.42 -6.18
C VAL A 431 18.84 -29.40 -6.36
N GLN A 432 20.01 -29.08 -5.83
CA GLN A 432 21.22 -29.87 -6.07
C GLN A 432 21.22 -31.16 -5.26
N VAL A 433 20.82 -32.27 -5.87
CA VAL A 433 21.23 -33.61 -5.43
C VAL A 433 22.68 -33.77 -5.88
N ASN A 434 23.63 -33.22 -5.11
CA ASN A 434 25.05 -33.34 -5.44
C ASN A 434 25.41 -34.84 -5.56
N PRO A 435 25.77 -35.34 -6.76
CA PRO A 435 26.08 -36.76 -6.94
C PRO A 435 27.35 -37.19 -6.18
N TYR A 436 28.13 -36.22 -5.68
CA TYR A 436 29.42 -36.46 -5.02
C TYR A 436 29.49 -36.04 -3.54
N GLY A 437 28.41 -35.56 -2.90
CA GLY A 437 28.50 -35.23 -1.46
C GLY A 437 27.38 -34.38 -0.83
N THR A 438 26.45 -35.09 -0.18
CA THR A 438 25.90 -34.92 1.19
C THR A 438 25.37 -33.60 1.74
N VAL A 439 25.30 -32.48 1.02
CA VAL A 439 24.48 -31.36 1.55
C VAL A 439 23.02 -31.68 1.27
N GLN A 440 22.37 -32.41 2.20
CA GLN A 440 20.92 -32.56 2.18
C GLN A 440 20.29 -31.21 2.52
N PRO A 441 19.21 -30.82 1.83
CA PRO A 441 18.50 -29.60 2.16
C PRO A 441 17.98 -29.69 3.59
N ASP A 442 18.13 -28.59 4.34
CA ASP A 442 17.54 -28.46 5.67
C ASP A 442 16.02 -28.34 5.52
N LEU A 443 15.34 -29.49 5.57
CA LEU A 443 13.89 -29.56 5.42
C LEU A 443 13.15 -29.05 6.67
N GLU A 444 13.81 -29.00 7.84
CA GLU A 444 13.18 -28.52 9.08
C GLU A 444 12.83 -27.04 8.97
N VAL A 445 13.62 -26.27 8.21
CA VAL A 445 13.33 -24.84 8.00
C VAL A 445 11.99 -24.59 7.32
N LEU A 446 11.46 -25.57 6.56
CA LEU A 446 10.20 -25.46 5.81
C LEU A 446 8.98 -25.94 6.61
N ASN A 447 9.20 -26.70 7.68
CA ASN A 447 8.16 -27.42 8.40
C ASN A 447 7.14 -26.47 9.03
N GLY A 448 5.87 -26.65 8.68
CA GLY A 448 4.78 -25.84 9.21
C GLY A 448 4.83 -24.36 8.81
N LYS A 449 5.64 -23.96 7.82
CA LYS A 449 5.69 -22.58 7.30
C LYS A 449 4.99 -22.49 5.94
N ILE A 450 4.69 -21.27 5.49
CA ILE A 450 4.25 -20.97 4.13
C ILE A 450 5.50 -20.83 3.26
N VAL A 451 5.68 -21.71 2.27
CA VAL A 451 6.86 -21.69 1.41
C VAL A 451 6.51 -20.99 0.11
N ILE A 452 7.34 -20.05 -0.33
CA ILE A 452 7.19 -19.32 -1.59
C ILE A 452 8.44 -19.60 -2.42
N ILE A 453 8.25 -20.07 -3.65
CA ILE A 453 9.32 -20.26 -4.63
C ILE A 453 9.18 -19.13 -5.65
N GLY A 454 10.16 -18.23 -5.71
CA GLY A 454 10.16 -17.09 -6.63
C GLY A 454 11.59 -16.64 -6.93
N GLY A 455 11.76 -15.63 -7.77
CA GLY A 455 13.09 -15.17 -8.18
C GLY A 455 13.35 -13.69 -7.93
N SER A 456 14.51 -13.37 -7.37
CA SER A 456 15.00 -12.01 -7.18
C SER A 456 16.11 -11.59 -8.17
N TYR A 457 16.56 -12.52 -9.03
CA TYR A 457 17.59 -12.27 -10.04
C TYR A 457 17.22 -11.09 -10.97
N GLN A 458 18.23 -10.36 -11.45
CA GLN A 458 18.07 -9.16 -12.28
C GLN A 458 18.89 -9.27 -13.57
N TYR A 459 18.64 -10.33 -14.34
CA TYR A 459 19.31 -10.52 -15.61
C TYR A 459 18.82 -9.48 -16.64
N ASP A 460 19.74 -8.67 -17.19
CA ASP A 460 19.43 -7.56 -18.12
C ASP A 460 18.38 -6.55 -17.59
N GLY A 461 18.30 -6.37 -16.27
CA GLY A 461 17.27 -5.52 -15.64
C GLY A 461 15.85 -6.06 -15.79
N LYS A 462 15.71 -7.33 -16.23
CA LYS A 462 14.45 -8.06 -16.34
C LYS A 462 14.43 -9.10 -15.23
N GLY A 463 13.73 -8.78 -14.16
CA GLY A 463 13.46 -9.68 -13.05
C GLY A 463 12.07 -9.40 -12.52
N ASP A 464 11.60 -10.25 -11.63
CA ASP A 464 10.33 -10.04 -10.93
C ASP A 464 10.52 -9.04 -9.78
N ILE A 465 10.94 -7.82 -10.13
CA ILE A 465 11.23 -6.73 -9.20
C ILE A 465 10.24 -5.59 -9.45
N HIS A 466 9.54 -5.21 -8.40
CA HIS A 466 8.53 -4.14 -8.42
C HIS A 466 8.96 -2.95 -7.59
N LEU A 467 8.48 -1.75 -7.96
CA LEU A 467 8.56 -0.57 -7.10
C LEU A 467 7.43 -0.61 -6.07
N THR A 468 7.77 -0.42 -4.81
CA THR A 468 6.86 -0.33 -3.68
C THR A 468 7.16 0.94 -2.88
N SER A 469 6.37 1.22 -1.84
CA SER A 469 6.62 2.36 -0.95
C SER A 469 7.96 2.27 -0.19
N LEU A 470 8.51 1.06 -0.04
CA LEU A 470 9.81 0.81 0.60
C LEU A 470 10.96 0.68 -0.42
N GLY A 471 10.71 0.93 -1.71
CA GLY A 471 11.69 0.83 -2.79
C GLY A 471 11.51 -0.38 -3.68
N LYS A 472 12.60 -0.92 -4.24
CA LYS A 472 12.52 -2.12 -5.11
C LYS A 472 12.32 -3.37 -4.27
N MET A 473 11.42 -4.26 -4.68
CA MET A 473 11.06 -5.49 -3.96
C MET A 473 10.81 -6.64 -4.94
N SER A 474 11.30 -7.84 -4.64
CA SER A 474 10.96 -9.05 -5.41
C SER A 474 9.47 -9.39 -5.31
N GLY A 475 8.85 -9.91 -6.36
CA GLY A 475 7.44 -10.33 -6.35
C GLY A 475 7.13 -11.30 -5.21
N ALA A 476 8.00 -12.26 -4.94
CA ALA A 476 7.82 -13.19 -3.82
C ALA A 476 7.67 -12.48 -2.46
N LEU A 477 8.50 -11.47 -2.20
CA LEU A 477 8.43 -10.66 -0.97
C LEU A 477 7.23 -9.70 -0.96
N LEU A 478 6.80 -9.23 -2.14
CA LEU A 478 5.57 -8.47 -2.29
C LEU A 478 4.37 -9.36 -1.90
N ILE A 479 4.33 -10.61 -2.36
CA ILE A 479 3.34 -11.62 -1.99
C ILE A 479 3.32 -11.84 -0.48
N VAL A 480 4.50 -11.98 0.17
CA VAL A 480 4.60 -12.07 1.64
C VAL A 480 3.97 -10.86 2.32
N ASN A 481 4.37 -9.64 1.95
CA ASN A 481 3.85 -8.42 2.57
C ASN A 481 2.32 -8.30 2.39
N ALA A 482 1.78 -8.68 1.25
CA ALA A 482 0.35 -8.64 0.99
C ALA A 482 -0.44 -9.67 1.82
N ILE A 483 0.02 -10.93 1.87
CA ILE A 483 -0.60 -11.96 2.71
C ILE A 483 -0.54 -11.55 4.19
N TYR A 484 0.64 -11.08 4.62
CA TYR A 484 0.85 -10.61 5.98
C TYR A 484 -0.07 -9.43 6.30
N SER A 485 -0.20 -8.48 5.38
CA SER A 485 -1.09 -7.33 5.53
C SER A 485 -2.53 -7.77 5.74
N LEU A 486 -3.01 -8.66 4.88
CA LEU A 486 -4.38 -9.15 4.88
C LEU A 486 -4.73 -9.95 6.16
N LEU A 487 -3.75 -10.69 6.70
CA LEU A 487 -3.93 -11.51 7.91
C LEU A 487 -3.77 -10.73 9.21
N GLN A 488 -2.95 -9.67 9.24
CA GLN A 488 -2.66 -8.91 10.46
C GLN A 488 -3.50 -7.65 10.61
N PHE A 489 -3.79 -6.96 9.49
CA PHE A 489 -4.50 -5.70 9.50
C PHE A 489 -5.88 -5.90 8.92
N GLU A 490 -6.90 -5.73 9.77
CA GLU A 490 -8.23 -5.42 9.27
C GLU A 490 -8.25 -3.90 9.07
N VAL A 491 -7.95 -3.43 7.85
CA VAL A 491 -8.01 -2.00 7.52
C VAL A 491 -9.48 -1.61 7.54
N LYS A 492 -10.00 -1.33 8.73
CA LYS A 492 -11.34 -0.81 8.90
C LYS A 492 -11.28 0.67 8.59
N PRO A 493 -11.99 1.16 7.56
CA PRO A 493 -12.27 2.58 7.53
C PRO A 493 -12.99 2.92 8.84
N LEU A 494 -12.54 3.98 9.49
CA LEU A 494 -13.27 4.53 10.62
C LEU A 494 -14.71 4.78 10.17
N GLY A 495 -15.68 4.40 11.02
CA GLY A 495 -17.08 4.64 10.69
C GLY A 495 -17.29 6.13 10.41
N LEU A 496 -18.09 6.46 9.38
CA LEU A 496 -18.31 7.84 8.93
C LEU A 496 -18.60 8.81 10.09
N GLY A 497 -19.39 8.39 11.08
CA GLY A 497 -19.68 9.20 12.26
C GLY A 497 -18.44 9.52 13.11
N TRP A 498 -17.53 8.56 13.30
CA TRP A 498 -16.27 8.78 14.01
C TRP A 498 -15.32 9.70 13.23
N VAL A 499 -15.25 9.52 11.91
CA VAL A 499 -14.47 10.41 11.04
C VAL A 499 -14.97 11.85 11.19
N LEU A 500 -16.28 12.08 11.06
CA LEU A 500 -16.87 13.41 11.21
C LEU A 500 -16.68 13.99 12.62
N VAL A 501 -16.71 13.18 13.68
CA VAL A 501 -16.43 13.62 15.05
C VAL A 501 -14.97 14.05 15.20
N MET A 502 -14.03 13.28 14.67
CA MET A 502 -12.61 13.64 14.68
C MET A 502 -12.37 14.92 13.89
N ASP A 503 -12.99 15.05 12.71
CA ASP A 503 -12.93 16.26 11.89
C ASP A 503 -13.52 17.46 12.63
N ALA A 504 -14.64 17.29 13.34
CA ALA A 504 -15.24 18.34 14.17
C ALA A 504 -14.27 18.80 15.27
N ILE A 505 -13.62 17.86 15.95
CA ILE A 505 -12.63 18.15 17.00
C ILE A 505 -11.44 18.91 16.40
N ILE A 506 -10.94 18.46 15.25
CA ILE A 506 -9.83 19.10 14.53
C ILE A 506 -10.18 20.54 14.15
N ILE A 507 -11.32 20.75 13.49
CA ILE A 507 -11.80 22.08 13.07
C ILE A 507 -11.98 22.99 14.28
N LEU A 508 -12.56 22.46 15.36
CA LEU A 508 -12.75 23.18 16.61
C LEU A 508 -11.40 23.59 17.23
N CYS A 509 -10.45 22.66 17.34
CA CYS A 509 -9.10 22.91 17.85
C CYS A 509 -8.39 24.00 17.04
N MET A 510 -8.39 23.90 15.71
CA MET A 510 -7.80 24.92 14.84
C MET A 510 -8.45 26.29 15.02
N SER A 511 -9.78 26.33 15.05
CA SER A 511 -10.52 27.58 15.19
C SER A 511 -10.27 28.25 16.56
N VAL A 512 -10.17 27.45 17.63
CA VAL A 512 -9.81 27.95 18.97
C VAL A 512 -8.37 28.48 19.00
N MET A 513 -7.41 27.77 18.39
CA MET A 513 -6.02 28.22 18.28
C MET A 513 -5.90 29.56 17.55
N MET A 514 -6.69 29.77 16.51
CA MET A 514 -6.70 31.03 15.76
C MET A 514 -7.37 32.17 16.52
N MET A 515 -8.48 31.88 17.19
CA MET A 515 -9.24 32.88 17.93
C MET A 515 -8.50 33.36 19.18
N SER A 516 -7.72 32.49 19.81
CA SER A 516 -7.05 32.78 21.07
C SER A 516 -5.56 33.07 20.88
N ARG A 517 -5.21 34.37 20.88
CA ARG A 517 -3.83 34.85 20.83
C ARG A 517 -2.96 34.33 22.00
N TRP A 518 -3.60 33.93 23.10
CA TRP A 518 -2.96 33.40 24.30
C TRP A 518 -2.67 31.89 24.23
N PHE A 519 -3.45 31.12 23.47
CA PHE A 519 -3.28 29.66 23.39
C PHE A 519 -2.17 29.22 22.41
N PHE A 520 -1.79 30.08 21.47
CA PHE A 520 -0.74 29.74 20.51
C PHE A 520 0.61 29.44 21.20
N TRP A 521 0.98 30.22 22.22
CA TRP A 521 2.29 30.10 22.88
C TRP A 521 2.46 28.80 23.70
N PRO A 522 1.50 28.37 24.54
CA PRO A 522 1.59 27.09 25.22
C PRO A 522 1.67 25.90 24.26
N VAL A 523 0.87 25.89 23.19
CA VAL A 523 0.87 24.80 22.21
C VAL A 523 2.17 24.76 21.42
N ALA A 524 2.65 25.91 20.92
CA ALA A 524 3.94 26.00 20.25
C ALA A 524 5.08 25.55 21.18
N GLY A 525 5.06 25.98 22.45
CA GLY A 525 6.02 25.54 23.46
C GLY A 525 5.99 24.03 23.70
N LEU A 526 4.81 23.43 23.80
CA LEU A 526 4.64 21.99 23.95
C LEU A 526 5.16 21.22 22.72
N CYS A 527 4.80 21.66 21.51
CA CYS A 527 5.27 21.03 20.28
C CYS A 527 6.79 21.09 20.16
N VAL A 528 7.41 22.21 20.56
CA VAL A 528 8.87 22.37 20.57
C VAL A 528 9.51 21.47 21.62
N ALA A 529 8.92 21.36 22.81
CA ALA A 529 9.40 20.46 23.85
C ALA A 529 9.33 18.98 23.41
N VAL A 530 8.21 18.56 22.82
CA VAL A 530 8.02 17.22 22.25
C VAL A 530 9.00 16.98 21.11
N PHE A 531 9.16 17.95 20.20
CA PHE A 531 10.12 17.86 19.11
C PHE A 531 11.56 17.71 19.62
N ILE A 532 11.98 18.53 20.60
CA ILE A 532 13.30 18.42 21.23
C ILE A 532 13.48 17.04 21.88
N TYR A 533 12.45 16.55 22.57
CA TYR A 533 12.47 15.23 23.20
C TYR A 533 12.64 14.11 22.18
N LEU A 534 11.80 14.10 21.12
CA LEU A 534 11.88 13.11 20.04
C LEU A 534 13.21 13.23 19.30
N PHE A 535 13.64 14.44 18.96
CA PHE A 535 14.89 14.69 18.24
C PHE A 535 16.10 14.19 19.04
N LYS A 536 16.14 14.44 20.36
CA LYS A 536 17.20 13.93 21.25
C LYS A 536 17.12 12.41 21.43
N SER A 537 15.92 11.83 21.43
CA SER A 537 15.73 10.38 21.49
C SER A 537 16.24 9.67 20.24
N VAL A 538 16.06 10.28 19.06
CA VAL A 538 16.49 9.70 17.78
C VAL A 538 17.97 9.98 17.51
N TRP A 539 18.48 11.16 17.90
CA TRP A 539 19.84 11.61 17.60
C TRP A 539 20.59 12.04 18.87
N PRO A 540 21.03 11.09 19.72
CA PRO A 540 21.66 11.41 21.00
C PRO A 540 23.00 12.16 20.89
N GLU A 541 23.64 12.13 19.72
CA GLU A 541 24.96 12.74 19.47
C GLU A 541 24.93 14.23 19.09
N VAL A 542 23.75 14.83 18.88
CA VAL A 542 23.66 16.22 18.42
C VAL A 542 24.08 17.20 19.51
N GLU A 543 25.05 18.06 19.20
CA GLU A 543 25.58 19.08 20.11
C GLU A 543 24.51 20.10 20.55
N VAL A 544 24.63 20.57 21.80
CA VAL A 544 23.75 21.55 22.46
C VAL A 544 23.61 22.86 21.66
N SER A 545 24.63 23.23 20.88
CA SER A 545 24.64 24.39 19.98
C SER A 545 23.49 24.36 18.97
N THR A 546 23.18 23.18 18.43
CA THR A 546 22.09 22.96 17.46
C THR A 546 20.73 23.20 18.11
N VAL A 547 20.54 22.74 19.35
CA VAL A 547 19.29 22.93 20.11
C VAL A 547 19.02 24.41 20.37
N SER A 548 20.06 25.20 20.68
CA SER A 548 19.95 26.64 20.89
C SER A 548 19.53 27.39 19.61
N PHE A 549 20.08 26.99 18.45
CA PHE A 549 19.68 27.56 17.16
C PHE A 549 18.20 27.26 16.83
N PHE A 550 17.74 26.03 17.03
CA PHE A 550 16.33 25.68 16.86
C PHE A 550 15.41 26.48 17.78
N PHE A 551 15.80 26.67 19.04
CA PHE A 551 15.05 27.49 19.98
C PHE A 551 14.92 28.94 19.50
N LEU A 552 16.00 29.54 18.98
CA LEU A 552 15.98 30.90 18.42
C LEU A 552 15.05 30.99 17.21
N VAL A 553 15.12 30.03 16.29
CA VAL A 553 14.25 29.98 15.11
C VAL A 553 12.78 29.89 15.54
N VAL A 554 12.46 29.02 16.49
CA VAL A 554 11.11 28.89 17.07
C VAL A 554 10.65 30.19 17.70
N LEU A 555 11.50 30.87 18.47
CA LEU A 555 11.17 32.13 19.13
C LEU A 555 10.88 33.24 18.10
N LEU A 556 11.75 33.41 17.11
CA LEU A 556 11.57 34.38 16.03
C LEU A 556 10.31 34.08 15.22
N THR A 557 10.08 32.80 14.92
CA THR A 557 8.88 32.33 14.20
C THR A 557 7.62 32.60 15.02
N GLY A 558 7.64 32.36 16.33
CA GLY A 558 6.54 32.68 17.25
C GLY A 558 6.26 34.19 17.33
N ILE A 559 7.30 35.02 17.35
CA ILE A 559 7.15 36.49 17.31
C ILE A 559 6.55 36.92 15.98
N THR A 560 7.00 36.37 14.85
CA THR A 560 6.40 36.68 13.54
C THR A 560 4.96 36.20 13.41
N ALA A 561 4.62 35.01 13.95
CA ALA A 561 3.25 34.53 14.04
C ALA A 561 2.38 35.47 14.89
N TRP A 562 2.94 36.00 15.98
CA TRP A 562 2.23 36.97 16.82
C TRP A 562 1.96 38.28 16.10
N LEU A 563 2.85 38.72 15.22
CA LEU A 563 2.71 39.96 14.46
C LEU A 563 1.81 39.81 13.23
N PHE A 564 1.80 38.64 12.59
CA PHE A 564 1.13 38.43 11.31
C PHE A 564 0.11 37.28 11.39
N PRO A 565 -1.20 37.58 11.34
CA PRO A 565 -2.26 36.57 11.42
C PRO A 565 -2.14 35.45 10.37
N PHE A 566 -1.69 35.78 9.16
CA PHE A 566 -1.45 34.82 8.09
C PHE A 566 -0.30 33.84 8.42
N VAL A 567 0.77 34.33 9.06
CA VAL A 567 1.91 33.49 9.45
C VAL A 567 1.49 32.52 10.55
N ARG A 568 0.68 33.00 11.50
CA ARG A 568 0.07 32.17 12.54
C ARG A 568 -0.82 31.09 11.96
N LEU A 569 -1.61 31.41 10.93
CA LEU A 569 -2.42 30.43 10.20
C LEU A 569 -1.53 29.30 9.65
N VAL A 570 -0.58 29.65 8.78
CA VAL A 570 0.30 28.67 8.12
C VAL A 570 1.06 27.81 9.13
N LEU A 571 1.63 28.42 10.18
CA LEU A 571 2.34 27.68 11.22
C LEU A 571 1.42 26.78 12.04
N SER A 572 0.22 27.25 12.38
CA SER A 572 -0.74 26.43 13.13
C SER A 572 -1.15 25.20 12.31
N THR A 573 -1.34 25.36 11.01
CA THR A 573 -1.60 24.26 10.09
C THR A 573 -0.43 23.28 10.04
N ILE A 574 0.80 23.76 9.86
CA ILE A 574 2.00 22.89 9.82
C ILE A 574 2.15 22.09 11.12
N ILE A 575 2.02 22.76 12.28
CA ILE A 575 2.06 22.10 13.58
C ILE A 575 0.99 21.02 13.68
N PHE A 576 -0.23 21.33 13.22
CA PHE A 576 -1.33 20.38 13.27
C PHE A 576 -1.10 19.18 12.36
N ILE A 577 -0.66 19.40 11.11
CA ILE A 577 -0.25 18.31 10.19
C ILE A 577 0.77 17.41 10.88
N PHE A 578 1.78 17.99 11.54
CA PHE A 578 2.81 17.22 12.21
C PHE A 578 2.27 16.39 13.39
N VAL A 579 1.43 16.99 14.25
CA VAL A 579 0.79 16.28 15.37
C VAL A 579 -0.11 15.16 14.86
N LEU A 580 -0.90 15.41 13.83
CA LEU A 580 -1.76 14.40 13.21
C LEU A 580 -0.94 13.28 12.55
N ALA A 581 0.17 13.60 11.89
CA ALA A 581 1.05 12.59 11.32
C ALA A 581 1.63 11.67 12.42
N LEU A 582 2.07 12.23 13.56
CA LEU A 582 2.51 11.45 14.70
C LEU A 582 1.39 10.60 15.31
N ALA A 583 0.20 11.17 15.46
CA ALA A 583 -0.97 10.43 15.94
C ALA A 583 -1.37 9.30 14.97
N SER A 584 -1.25 9.54 13.66
CA SER A 584 -1.49 8.54 12.63
C SER A 584 -0.49 7.40 12.72
N VAL A 585 0.80 7.68 12.91
CA VAL A 585 1.82 6.64 13.12
C VAL A 585 1.50 5.80 14.35
N TYR A 586 1.09 6.43 15.46
CA TYR A 586 0.73 5.72 16.69
C TYR A 586 -0.50 4.82 16.51
N VAL A 587 -1.55 5.33 15.86
CA VAL A 587 -2.81 4.60 15.62
C VAL A 587 -2.66 3.54 14.50
N PHE A 588 -1.66 3.71 13.63
CA PHE A 588 -1.37 2.76 12.56
C PHE A 588 -0.85 1.42 13.07
N GLU A 589 -0.24 1.36 14.27
CA GLU A 589 0.10 0.09 14.94
C GLU A 589 -1.14 -0.81 15.12
N ASP A 590 -2.33 -0.22 15.20
CA ASP A 590 -3.59 -0.92 15.30
C ASP A 590 -4.26 -1.21 13.93
N GLY A 591 -3.62 -0.86 12.82
CA GLY A 591 -4.18 -0.98 11.47
C GLY A 591 -5.23 0.08 11.14
N THR A 592 -5.39 1.09 12.01
CA THR A 592 -6.32 2.19 11.77
C THR A 592 -5.57 3.35 11.11
N TRP A 593 -6.05 3.77 9.95
CA TRP A 593 -5.51 4.92 9.22
C TRP A 593 -6.38 6.14 9.48
N LEU A 594 -5.74 7.29 9.69
CA LEU A 594 -6.44 8.55 9.90
C LEU A 594 -6.29 9.44 8.66
N GLU A 595 -7.38 9.60 7.91
CA GLU A 595 -7.42 10.42 6.70
C GLU A 595 -7.54 11.91 7.02
N PHE A 596 -6.42 12.56 7.27
CA PHE A 596 -6.41 13.94 7.78
C PHE A 596 -6.13 15.04 6.75
N ALA A 597 -5.69 14.68 5.54
CA ALA A 597 -5.33 15.68 4.53
C ALA A 597 -6.54 16.53 4.10
N ILE A 598 -7.71 15.89 4.03
CA ILE A 598 -8.92 16.47 3.48
C ILE A 598 -9.54 17.56 4.39
N PRO A 599 -9.83 17.31 5.68
CA PRO A 599 -10.38 18.33 6.57
C PRO A 599 -9.45 19.53 6.71
N LEU A 600 -8.15 19.26 6.72
CA LEU A 600 -7.13 20.29 6.85
C LEU A 600 -7.07 21.20 5.61
N MET A 601 -7.19 20.63 4.41
CA MET A 601 -7.33 21.40 3.17
C MET A 601 -8.62 22.22 3.14
N ALA A 602 -9.74 21.68 3.63
CA ALA A 602 -11.02 22.39 3.68
C ALA A 602 -10.95 23.64 4.57
N VAL A 603 -10.36 23.52 5.77
CA VAL A 603 -10.17 24.66 6.68
C VAL A 603 -9.25 25.72 6.06
N LEU A 604 -8.16 25.28 5.42
CA LEU A 604 -7.23 26.17 4.73
C LEU A 604 -7.91 26.96 3.60
N PHE A 605 -8.69 26.29 2.74
CA PHE A 605 -9.36 26.95 1.63
C PHE A 605 -10.41 27.96 2.11
N HIS A 606 -11.22 27.62 3.11
CA HIS A 606 -12.22 28.54 3.65
C HIS A 606 -11.57 29.82 4.18
N GLN A 607 -10.46 29.69 4.91
CA GLN A 607 -9.80 30.84 5.51
C GLN A 607 -8.99 31.68 4.51
N ILE A 608 -8.45 31.04 3.46
CA ILE A 608 -7.89 31.76 2.32
C ILE A 608 -8.99 32.58 1.63
N SER A 609 -10.19 32.01 1.45
CA SER A 609 -11.34 32.72 0.87
C SER A 609 -11.72 33.96 1.70
N ASP A 610 -11.89 33.80 3.01
CA ASP A 610 -12.25 34.92 3.91
C ASP A 610 -11.17 36.03 3.93
N ALA A 611 -9.89 35.64 3.87
CA ALA A 611 -8.78 36.58 3.80
C ALA A 611 -8.75 37.36 2.48
N VAL A 612 -9.10 36.70 1.36
CA VAL A 612 -9.21 37.33 0.04
C VAL A 612 -10.40 38.30 -0.01
N GLU A 613 -11.56 37.92 0.51
CA GLU A 613 -12.73 38.80 0.58
C GLU A 613 -12.46 40.07 1.41
N CYS A 614 -11.74 39.94 2.53
CA CYS A 614 -11.30 41.10 3.32
C CYS A 614 -10.36 42.03 2.54
N CYS A 615 -9.46 41.47 1.73
CA CYS A 615 -8.57 42.27 0.89
C CYS A 615 -9.33 42.99 -0.22
N GLU A 616 -10.31 42.33 -0.85
CA GLU A 616 -11.13 42.93 -1.91
C GLU A 616 -12.01 44.07 -1.36
N HIS A 617 -12.56 43.92 -0.16
CA HIS A 617 -13.34 44.98 0.48
C HIS A 617 -12.49 46.19 0.85
N CYS A 618 -11.26 45.98 1.35
CA CYS A 618 -10.30 47.06 1.58
C CYS A 618 -9.89 47.77 0.28
N HIS A 619 -9.69 47.03 -0.81
CA HIS A 619 -9.37 47.62 -2.11
C HIS A 619 -10.53 48.42 -2.71
N LYS A 620 -11.78 48.08 -2.43
CA LYS A 620 -12.96 48.86 -2.88
C LYS A 620 -13.18 50.14 -2.07
N LEU A 621 -12.58 50.23 -0.87
CA LEU A 621 -12.72 51.38 0.03
C LEU A 621 -11.58 52.41 -0.11
N THR A 622 -10.46 52.01 -0.72
CA THR A 622 -9.34 52.88 -1.14
C THR A 622 -9.52 53.33 -2.57
#